data_AF-A0AAU1LJL5-F1
#
_entry.id   AF-A0AAU1LJL5-F1
#
_cell.length_a   1.000
_cell.length_b   1.000
_cell.length_c   1.000
_cell.angle_alpha   90.00
_cell.angle_beta   90.00
_cell.angle_gamma   90.00
#
_symmetry.space_group_name_H-M   'P 1'
#
loop_
_entity.id
_entity.type
_entity.pdbx_description
1 polymer ?
#
loop_
_entity_poly.entity_id
_entity_poly.type
_entity_poly.pdbx_seq_one_letter_code
_entity_poly.pdbx_strand_id
1 'polypeptide(L)'
;MITQPVTSTPANGPGIALKYALIPAHGYGIAVATVARMLDDGAGEERARVLAPSEPIPYGAQPVVLAESTVYGVSCVEQLLLHWGPMPKPWLVLVSDAPARPVPDARYLLRALGGRLAGVATVPYLPVLRAVKGPDEALEHKDVLAAAERLRRTMGGDRR
;
A
#
# COMPACT_ATOMS: atom_id res chain seq x y z
N MET A 1 47.98 11.49 21.30
CA MET A 1 47.64 10.30 20.50
C MET A 1 46.22 9.92 20.88
N ILE A 2 45.22 10.24 20.06
CA ILE A 2 43.79 10.05 20.39
C ILE A 2 43.22 9.05 19.37
N THR A 3 42.96 7.84 19.82
CA THR A 3 42.26 6.79 19.08
C THR A 3 40.77 7.08 19.08
N GLN A 4 40.19 7.35 17.90
CA GLN A 4 38.73 7.39 17.75
C GLN A 4 38.19 5.95 17.60
N PRO A 5 37.10 5.58 18.30
CA PRO A 5 36.41 4.33 18.07
C PRO A 5 35.65 4.39 16.74
N VAL A 6 35.97 3.47 15.85
CA VAL A 6 35.26 3.21 14.61
C VAL A 6 33.81 2.86 14.93
N THR A 7 32.87 3.68 14.48
CA THR A 7 31.44 3.37 14.54
C THR A 7 31.16 2.19 13.63
N SER A 8 30.85 1.05 14.22
CA SER A 8 30.36 -0.14 13.52
C SER A 8 29.08 0.21 12.76
N THR A 9 29.15 0.25 11.43
CA THR A 9 27.98 0.29 10.55
C THR A 9 27.14 -0.96 10.83
N PRO A 10 25.84 -0.85 11.19
CA PRO A 10 25.02 -2.04 11.35
C PRO A 10 24.92 -2.76 10.01
N ALA A 11 25.13 -4.07 10.09
CA ALA A 11 25.27 -4.99 8.97
C ALA A 11 24.13 -4.84 7.95
N ASN A 12 24.51 -4.55 6.72
CA ASN A 12 23.68 -4.68 5.54
C ASN A 12 23.46 -6.19 5.31
N GLY A 13 22.36 -6.74 5.85
CA GLY A 13 21.90 -8.08 5.48
C GLY A 13 21.61 -8.14 3.97
N PRO A 14 21.58 -9.33 3.35
CA PRO A 14 21.45 -9.47 1.90
C PRO A 14 20.15 -8.83 1.43
N GLY A 15 20.26 -7.62 0.89
CA GLY A 15 19.16 -6.75 0.53
C GLY A 15 18.51 -7.22 -0.76
N ILE A 16 17.43 -7.97 -0.63
CA ILE A 16 16.44 -8.03 -1.70
C ILE A 16 15.48 -6.88 -1.40
N ALA A 17 15.55 -5.87 -2.25
CA ALA A 17 14.87 -4.60 -2.07
C ALA A 17 13.36 -4.82 -1.91
N LEU A 18 12.82 -4.32 -0.80
CA LEU A 18 11.37 -4.20 -0.57
C LEU A 18 10.73 -3.68 -1.86
N LYS A 19 9.81 -4.44 -2.46
CA LYS A 19 9.21 -4.04 -3.74
C LYS A 19 8.16 -2.97 -3.54
N TYR A 20 7.34 -3.11 -2.50
CA TYR A 20 6.23 -2.22 -2.21
C TYR A 20 6.33 -1.66 -0.79
N ALA A 21 6.36 -0.33 -0.70
CA ALA A 21 6.30 0.40 0.57
C ALA A 21 4.87 0.93 0.77
N LEU A 22 4.12 0.30 1.68
CA LEU A 22 2.71 0.58 1.92
C LEU A 22 2.56 1.71 2.93
N ILE A 23 1.78 2.73 2.58
CA ILE A 23 1.56 3.93 3.38
C ILE A 23 0.06 4.13 3.55
N PRO A 24 -0.50 3.86 4.74
CA PRO A 24 -1.91 4.11 5.00
C PRO A 24 -2.19 5.61 4.99
N ALA A 25 -3.15 6.05 4.16
CA ALA A 25 -3.57 7.44 4.12
C ALA A 25 -4.29 7.85 5.41
N HIS A 26 -5.00 6.91 6.05
CA HIS A 26 -5.58 7.07 7.37
C HIS A 26 -5.73 5.71 8.05
N GLY A 27 -5.34 5.63 9.32
CA GLY A 27 -5.53 4.45 10.17
C GLY A 27 -4.75 3.20 9.74
N TYR A 28 -4.65 2.24 10.66
CA TYR A 28 -4.17 0.89 10.37
C TYR A 28 -5.26 -0.08 10.79
N GLY A 29 -5.68 -0.95 9.86
CA GLY A 29 -6.76 -1.90 10.08
C GLY A 29 -6.61 -3.16 9.24
N ILE A 30 -7.56 -4.08 9.40
CA ILE A 30 -7.52 -5.40 8.75
C ILE A 30 -7.43 -5.31 7.22
N ALA A 31 -8.05 -4.30 6.61
CA ALA A 31 -7.95 -4.05 5.17
C ALA A 31 -6.51 -3.74 4.73
N VAL A 32 -5.82 -2.83 5.43
CA VAL A 32 -4.42 -2.45 5.16
C VAL A 32 -3.50 -3.67 5.31
N ALA A 33 -3.65 -4.40 6.42
CA ALA A 33 -2.87 -5.60 6.71
C ALA A 33 -3.09 -6.68 5.64
N THR A 34 -4.34 -6.87 5.21
CA THR A 34 -4.68 -7.85 4.18
C THR A 34 -4.06 -7.45 2.84
N VAL A 35 -4.13 -6.17 2.44
CA VAL A 35 -3.50 -5.72 1.19
C VAL A 35 -1.98 -5.89 1.22
N ALA A 36 -1.33 -5.67 2.36
CA ALA A 36 0.09 -5.98 2.51
C ALA A 36 0.38 -7.46 2.20
N ARG A 37 -0.39 -8.37 2.81
CA ARG A 37 -0.27 -9.81 2.54
C ARG A 37 -0.62 -10.19 1.10
N MET A 38 -1.61 -9.53 0.49
CA MET A 38 -1.95 -9.73 -0.94
C MET A 38 -0.77 -9.41 -1.87
N LEU A 39 0.04 -8.40 -1.52
CA LEU A 39 1.19 -7.98 -2.32
C LEU A 39 2.48 -8.74 -2.02
N ASP A 40 2.56 -9.35 -0.83
CA ASP A 40 3.71 -10.13 -0.36
C ASP A 40 3.88 -11.47 -1.11
N ASP A 41 2.77 -12.07 -1.56
CA ASP A 41 2.72 -13.29 -2.40
C ASP A 41 3.31 -14.57 -1.75
N GLY A 42 3.71 -14.51 -0.48
CA GLY A 42 4.05 -15.68 0.35
C GLY A 42 5.28 -16.50 -0.11
N ALA A 43 6.02 -16.04 -1.11
CA ALA A 43 7.10 -16.79 -1.76
C ALA A 43 8.45 -16.78 -1.00
N GLY A 44 8.44 -16.50 0.30
CA GLY A 44 9.60 -16.62 1.19
C GLY A 44 10.30 -15.32 1.59
N GLU A 45 9.99 -14.18 0.96
CA GLU A 45 10.62 -12.88 1.24
C GLU A 45 9.55 -11.78 1.40
N GLU A 46 9.77 -10.84 2.34
CA GLU A 46 8.83 -9.73 2.61
C GLU A 46 8.91 -8.68 1.48
N ARG A 47 8.08 -8.84 0.44
CA ARG A 47 8.04 -7.98 -0.75
C ARG A 47 7.22 -6.72 -0.52
N ALA A 48 6.30 -6.76 0.42
CA ALA A 48 5.37 -5.68 0.74
C ALA A 48 5.32 -5.44 2.24
N ARG A 49 5.59 -4.21 2.66
CA ARG A 49 5.65 -3.84 4.08
C ARG A 49 4.94 -2.53 4.32
N VAL A 50 4.14 -2.48 5.38
CA VAL A 50 3.52 -1.26 5.87
C VAL A 50 4.56 -0.44 6.61
N LEU A 51 4.81 0.77 6.14
CA LEU A 51 5.74 1.70 6.78
C LEU A 51 5.12 2.30 8.03
N ALA A 52 5.94 2.50 9.06
CA ALA A 52 5.56 3.29 10.22
C ALA A 52 5.37 4.77 9.82
N PRO A 53 4.58 5.54 10.60
CA PRO A 53 4.44 6.97 10.34
C PRO A 53 5.80 7.67 10.29
N SER A 54 6.03 8.48 9.25
CA SER A 54 7.29 9.20 9.00
C SER A 54 8.52 8.30 8.74
N GLU A 55 8.35 6.99 8.58
CA GLU A 55 9.44 6.13 8.14
C GLU A 55 9.82 6.47 6.69
N PRO A 56 11.11 6.64 6.36
CA PRO A 56 11.54 6.93 5.01
C PRO A 56 11.24 5.74 4.08
N ILE A 57 10.89 6.06 2.83
CA ILE A 57 10.65 5.04 1.81
C ILE A 57 11.98 4.38 1.46
N PRO A 58 12.11 3.04 1.59
CA PRO A 58 13.33 2.34 1.25
C PRO A 58 13.72 2.54 -0.22
N TYR A 59 15.03 2.64 -0.49
CA TYR A 59 15.53 2.86 -1.84
C TYR A 59 15.11 1.71 -2.78
N GLY A 60 14.58 2.06 -3.94
CA GLY A 60 14.10 1.08 -4.93
C GLY A 60 12.70 0.52 -4.67
N ALA A 61 12.08 0.83 -3.52
CA ALA A 61 10.69 0.44 -3.24
C ALA A 61 9.70 1.33 -3.98
N GLN A 62 8.67 0.73 -4.57
CA GLN A 62 7.53 1.45 -5.14
C GLN A 62 6.60 1.88 -4.00
N PRO A 63 6.35 3.19 -3.82
CA PRO A 63 5.35 3.64 -2.85
C PRO A 63 3.94 3.26 -3.26
N VAL A 64 3.17 2.80 -2.27
CA VAL A 64 1.77 2.40 -2.39
C VAL A 64 0.96 3.07 -1.29
N VAL A 65 0.16 4.05 -1.64
CA VAL A 65 -0.78 4.70 -0.72
C VAL A 65 -2.05 3.86 -0.63
N LEU A 66 -2.54 3.64 0.58
CA LEU A 66 -3.75 2.84 0.86
C LEU A 66 -4.84 3.73 1.44
N ALA A 67 -6.04 3.65 0.88
CA ALA A 67 -7.19 4.37 1.42
C ALA A 67 -8.49 3.61 1.17
N GLU A 68 -9.46 3.83 2.04
CA GLU A 68 -10.84 3.45 1.75
C GLU A 68 -11.41 4.30 0.61
N SER A 69 -12.35 3.74 -0.17
CA SER A 69 -13.03 4.46 -1.26
C SER A 69 -14.12 5.43 -0.79
N THR A 70 -13.90 6.07 0.36
CA THR A 70 -14.77 7.08 0.96
C THR A 70 -14.29 8.48 0.59
N VAL A 71 -15.16 9.50 0.72
CA VAL A 71 -14.74 10.90 0.54
C VAL A 71 -13.61 11.24 1.50
N TYR A 72 -13.77 10.85 2.78
CA TYR A 72 -12.74 11.06 3.79
C TYR A 72 -11.42 10.40 3.42
N GLY A 73 -11.45 9.13 3.01
CA GLY A 73 -10.25 8.40 2.60
C GLY A 73 -9.52 9.07 1.43
N VAL A 74 -10.27 9.53 0.42
CA VAL A 74 -9.68 10.23 -0.73
C VAL A 74 -9.15 11.61 -0.34
N SER A 75 -9.82 12.34 0.55
CA SER A 75 -9.30 13.60 1.10
C SER A 75 -8.01 13.42 1.89
N CYS A 76 -7.88 12.33 2.66
CA CYS A 76 -6.61 12.00 3.33
C CYS A 76 -5.48 11.72 2.33
N VAL A 77 -5.78 11.05 1.21
CA VAL A 77 -4.81 10.86 0.12
C VAL A 77 -4.38 12.19 -0.47
N GLU A 78 -5.32 13.11 -0.74
CA GLU A 78 -5.00 14.44 -1.23
C GLU A 78 -4.05 15.18 -0.28
N GLN A 79 -4.36 15.20 1.01
CA GLN A 79 -3.51 15.84 2.03
C GLN A 79 -2.11 15.23 2.11
N LEU A 80 -2.02 13.90 2.03
CA LEU A 80 -0.75 13.19 1.98
C LEU A 80 0.06 13.55 0.72
N LEU A 81 -0.61 13.63 -0.43
CA LEU A 81 0.04 13.96 -1.71
C LEU A 81 0.47 15.42 -1.82
N LEU A 82 -0.17 16.34 -1.08
CA LEU A 82 0.30 17.74 -1.01
C LEU A 82 1.71 17.84 -0.41
N HIS A 83 2.08 16.90 0.45
CA HIS A 83 3.37 16.88 1.16
C HIS A 83 4.35 15.82 0.59
N TRP A 84 4.04 15.24 -0.56
CA TRP A 84 4.80 14.11 -1.13
C TRP A 84 6.23 14.48 -1.57
N GLY A 85 6.49 15.75 -1.88
CA GLY A 85 7.81 16.21 -2.30
C GLY A 85 8.32 15.53 -3.59
N PRO A 86 9.64 15.44 -3.81
CA PRO A 86 10.25 14.92 -5.04
C PRO A 86 10.32 13.38 -5.11
N MET A 87 9.47 12.66 -4.38
CA MET A 87 9.47 11.19 -4.36
C MET A 87 8.80 10.61 -5.63
N PRO A 88 9.09 9.34 -5.99
CA PRO A 88 8.39 8.65 -7.08
C PRO A 88 6.88 8.73 -6.91
N LYS A 89 6.14 8.85 -8.02
CA LYS A 89 4.67 8.86 -7.97
C LYS A 89 4.17 7.58 -7.29
N PRO A 90 3.29 7.67 -6.28
CA PRO A 90 2.77 6.50 -5.61
C PRO A 90 1.71 5.82 -6.46
N TRP A 91 1.60 4.50 -6.29
CA TRP A 91 0.37 3.79 -6.61
C TRP A 91 -0.68 4.10 -5.54
N LEU A 92 -1.93 4.24 -5.93
CA LEU A 92 -3.05 4.31 -4.99
C LEU A 92 -3.81 2.99 -5.04
N VAL A 93 -3.95 2.33 -3.89
CA VAL A 93 -4.82 1.17 -3.72
C VAL A 93 -6.03 1.61 -2.91
N LEU A 94 -7.18 1.63 -3.58
CA LEU A 94 -8.47 1.92 -2.98
C LEU A 94 -9.14 0.64 -2.51
N VAL A 95 -9.52 0.58 -1.25
CA VAL A 95 -10.32 -0.53 -0.70
C VAL A 95 -11.76 -0.07 -0.59
N SER A 96 -12.69 -0.80 -1.21
CA SER A 96 -14.11 -0.48 -1.05
C SER A 96 -14.60 -0.79 0.36
N ASP A 97 -15.18 0.22 1.01
CA ASP A 97 -15.75 0.15 2.38
C ASP A 97 -17.14 -0.52 2.40
N ALA A 98 -17.86 -0.42 1.29
CA ALA A 98 -19.21 -0.89 1.08
C ALA A 98 -19.38 -1.48 -0.35
N PRO A 99 -20.39 -2.33 -0.58
CA PRO A 99 -20.68 -2.89 -1.91
C PRO A 99 -21.28 -1.87 -2.89
N ALA A 100 -21.20 -0.58 -2.57
CA ALA A 100 -21.71 0.51 -3.38
C ALA A 100 -20.60 1.13 -4.24
N ARG A 101 -20.98 1.81 -5.32
CA ARG A 101 -20.03 2.62 -6.08
C ARG A 101 -19.57 3.80 -5.23
N PRO A 102 -18.30 4.22 -5.32
CA PRO A 102 -17.84 5.45 -4.69
C PRO A 102 -18.72 6.63 -5.09
N VAL A 103 -19.04 7.48 -4.12
CA VAL A 103 -19.88 8.66 -4.34
C VAL A 103 -19.25 9.60 -5.38
N PRO A 104 -20.04 10.41 -6.11
CA PRO A 104 -19.55 11.30 -7.15
C PRO A 104 -18.35 12.15 -6.72
N ASP A 105 -18.37 12.70 -5.51
CA ASP A 105 -17.31 13.58 -4.99
C ASP A 105 -15.97 12.84 -4.85
N ALA A 106 -15.99 11.63 -4.30
CA ALA A 106 -14.79 10.78 -4.20
C ALA A 106 -14.23 10.48 -5.60
N ARG A 107 -15.09 10.21 -6.59
CA ARG A 107 -14.65 9.97 -7.98
C ARG A 107 -14.06 11.22 -8.62
N TYR A 108 -14.64 12.39 -8.35
CA TYR A 108 -14.12 13.67 -8.85
C TYR A 108 -12.73 13.94 -8.29
N LEU A 109 -12.55 13.81 -6.98
CA LEU A 109 -11.26 13.96 -6.31
C LEU A 109 -10.22 12.97 -6.87
N LEU A 110 -10.57 11.69 -7.03
CA LEU A 110 -9.66 10.70 -7.61
C LEU A 110 -9.21 11.05 -9.03
N ARG A 111 -10.11 11.58 -9.87
CA ARG A 111 -9.75 12.05 -11.21
C ARG A 111 -8.77 13.22 -11.14
N ALA A 112 -8.97 14.16 -10.22
CA ALA A 112 -8.06 15.28 -10.02
C ALA A 112 -6.66 14.84 -9.54
N LEU A 113 -6.59 13.77 -8.75
CA LEU A 113 -5.32 13.21 -8.25
C LEU A 113 -4.55 12.40 -9.31
N GLY A 114 -5.16 12.02 -10.43
CA GLY A 114 -4.57 11.11 -11.42
C GLY A 114 -3.19 11.54 -11.93
N GLY A 115 -2.95 12.84 -12.10
CA GLY A 115 -1.65 13.36 -12.55
C GLY A 115 -0.50 13.18 -11.55
N ARG A 116 -0.83 12.98 -10.25
CA ARG A 116 0.13 12.81 -9.15
C ARG A 116 0.40 11.34 -8.80
N LEU A 117 -0.37 10.42 -9.38
CA LEU A 117 -0.29 8.98 -9.11
C LEU A 117 0.43 8.26 -10.26
N ALA A 118 1.08 7.15 -9.95
CA ALA A 118 1.62 6.22 -10.95
C ALA A 118 0.49 5.37 -11.56
N GLY A 119 -0.47 4.98 -10.72
CA GLY A 119 -1.65 4.22 -11.11
C GLY A 119 -2.62 4.08 -9.95
N VAL A 120 -3.83 3.62 -10.27
CA VAL A 120 -4.88 3.35 -9.27
C VAL A 120 -5.32 1.90 -9.42
N ALA A 121 -5.26 1.15 -8.33
CA ALA A 121 -5.85 -0.18 -8.23
C ALA A 121 -7.01 -0.16 -7.22
N THR A 122 -8.02 -0.99 -7.44
CA THR A 122 -9.18 -1.09 -6.54
C THR A 122 -9.35 -2.52 -6.06
N VAL A 123 -9.38 -2.66 -4.74
CA VAL A 123 -9.78 -3.88 -4.05
C VAL A 123 -11.29 -3.78 -3.79
N PRO A 124 -12.10 -4.74 -4.26
CA PRO A 124 -13.54 -4.70 -4.08
C PRO A 124 -13.92 -4.82 -2.60
N TYR A 125 -15.19 -4.58 -2.29
CA TYR A 125 -15.69 -4.79 -0.93
C TYR A 125 -15.59 -6.28 -0.59
N LEU A 126 -14.88 -6.59 0.49
CA LEU A 126 -14.65 -7.94 0.97
C LEU A 126 -15.32 -8.08 2.35
N PRO A 127 -16.61 -8.49 2.40
CA PRO A 127 -17.36 -8.58 3.65
C PRO A 127 -16.68 -9.47 4.69
N VAL A 128 -15.95 -10.49 4.21
CA VAL A 128 -15.22 -11.44 5.05
C VAL A 128 -14.18 -10.78 5.95
N LEU A 129 -13.62 -9.63 5.55
CA LEU A 129 -12.66 -8.90 6.36
C LEU A 129 -13.25 -8.38 7.68
N ARG A 130 -14.58 -8.33 7.82
CA ARG A 130 -15.26 -7.98 9.07
C ARG A 130 -15.34 -9.13 10.08
N ALA A 131 -15.12 -10.36 9.63
CA ALA A 131 -15.27 -11.57 10.45
C ALA A 131 -13.94 -12.23 10.82
N VAL A 132 -12.89 -12.01 10.02
CA VAL A 132 -11.56 -12.58 10.24
C VAL A 132 -10.78 -11.85 11.34
N LYS A 133 -9.92 -12.59 12.04
CA LYS A 133 -9.06 -12.05 13.11
C LYS A 133 -7.74 -11.49 12.58
N GLY A 134 -7.31 -11.94 11.40
CA GLY A 134 -6.02 -11.56 10.83
C GLY A 134 -5.97 -11.69 9.31
N PRO A 135 -4.94 -11.10 8.69
CA PRO A 135 -4.79 -11.08 7.24
C PRO A 135 -4.43 -12.46 6.65
N ASP A 136 -3.84 -13.35 7.46
CA ASP A 136 -3.52 -14.72 7.03
C ASP A 136 -4.80 -15.56 6.87
N GLU A 137 -5.72 -15.46 7.85
CA GLU A 137 -7.07 -16.07 7.77
C GLU A 137 -7.86 -15.47 6.60
N ALA A 138 -7.75 -14.17 6.34
CA ALA A 138 -8.40 -13.53 5.20
C ALA A 138 -8.01 -14.17 3.86
N LEU A 139 -6.74 -14.57 3.71
CA LEU A 139 -6.24 -15.18 2.47
C LEU A 139 -6.67 -16.63 2.25
N GLU A 140 -7.38 -17.27 3.19
CA GLU A 140 -8.01 -18.57 2.97
C GLU A 140 -9.30 -18.44 2.13
N HIS A 141 -9.84 -17.23 2.03
CA HIS A 141 -11.08 -16.98 1.31
C HIS A 141 -10.86 -16.72 -0.18
N LYS A 142 -11.61 -17.44 -1.01
CA LYS A 142 -11.53 -17.38 -2.48
C LYS A 142 -11.66 -15.96 -3.05
N ASP A 143 -12.58 -15.16 -2.53
CA ASP A 143 -12.80 -13.79 -3.01
C ASP A 143 -11.60 -12.88 -2.72
N VAL A 144 -10.94 -13.11 -1.58
CA VAL A 144 -9.73 -12.38 -1.17
C VAL A 144 -8.56 -12.79 -2.06
N LEU A 145 -8.38 -14.09 -2.32
CA LEU A 145 -7.37 -14.59 -3.25
C LEU A 145 -7.55 -14.03 -4.67
N ALA A 146 -8.79 -14.03 -5.18
CA ALA A 146 -9.10 -13.46 -6.50
C ALA A 146 -8.81 -11.96 -6.56
N ALA A 147 -9.13 -11.22 -5.50
CA ALA A 147 -8.78 -9.80 -5.37
C ALA A 147 -7.26 -9.60 -5.33
N ALA A 148 -6.53 -10.45 -4.62
CA ALA A 148 -5.08 -10.41 -4.50
C ALA A 148 -4.40 -10.62 -5.86
N GLU A 149 -4.81 -11.64 -6.62
CA GLU A 149 -4.31 -11.90 -7.97
C GLU A 149 -4.59 -10.74 -8.92
N ARG A 150 -5.78 -10.15 -8.85
CA ARG A 150 -6.14 -8.99 -9.66
C ARG A 150 -5.28 -7.77 -9.31
N LEU A 151 -5.06 -7.54 -8.01
CA LEU A 151 -4.21 -6.47 -7.52
C LEU A 151 -2.77 -6.64 -8.01
N ARG A 152 -2.18 -7.82 -7.84
CA ARG A 152 -0.82 -8.14 -8.30
C ARG A 152 -0.67 -8.00 -9.82
N ARG A 153 -1.67 -8.44 -10.60
CA ARG A 153 -1.68 -8.24 -12.06
C ARG A 153 -1.73 -6.77 -12.45
N THR A 154 -2.57 -5.98 -11.79
CA THR A 154 -2.73 -4.55 -12.09
C THR A 154 -1.44 -3.78 -11.80
N MET A 155 -0.81 -4.04 -10.65
CA MET A 155 0.41 -3.32 -10.24
C MET A 155 1.69 -3.90 -10.83
N GLY A 156 1.72 -5.20 -11.14
CA GLY A 156 2.88 -5.88 -11.73
C GLY A 156 2.95 -5.81 -13.26
N GLY A 157 1.83 -5.45 -13.93
CA GLY A 157 1.72 -5.40 -15.38
C GLY A 157 2.27 -4.14 -16.04
N ASP A 158 2.66 -3.12 -15.27
CA ASP A 158 2.99 -1.79 -15.78
C ASP A 158 4.48 -1.62 -16.18
N ARG A 159 5.03 -2.64 -16.85
CA ARG A 159 6.26 -2.51 -17.65
C ARG A 159 5.86 -2.43 -19.12
N ARG A 160 5.46 -1.25 -19.58
CA ARG A 160 5.49 -0.87 -21.01
C ARG A 160 6.02 0.54 -21.16
#